data_AF-A0AAJ6ZB40-F1
#
_entry.id   AF-A0AAJ6ZB40-F1
#
_cell.length_a   1.000
_cell.length_b   1.000
_cell.length_c   1.000
_cell.angle_alpha   90.00
_cell.angle_beta   90.00
_cell.angle_gamma   90.00
#
_symmetry.space_group_name_H-M   'P 1'
#
loop_
_entity.id
_entity.type
_entity.pdbx_description
1 polymer ?
#
loop_
_entity_poly.entity_id
_entity_poly.type
_entity_poly.pdbx_seq_one_letter_code
_entity_poly.pdbx_strand_id
1 'polypeptide(L)'
;MNLYAFVILCGIYLSSAAAAIPKGLSENDPSLKQLEMPCLVFPNLPMNSRRTCSNEICTVTCMDGYKFPDGGKVAEMHCVAGAWQPAIRDCIPECNLPCLNGGVCGLPNTCLCPTAYKGPQCQDSNCDQKCQNGGTCVAKNLCQCTNDFYGNYCEKKNECLAPPNLPKNSRRLCSTLSCIVTCNSGYKFPDGSTDAGVYCVGGAWQPTSTPDCILN
;
A
#
# COMPACT_ATOMS: atom_id res chain seq x y z
N MET A 1 -6.41 -49.67 -52.64
CA MET A 1 -7.57 -50.46 -53.10
C MET A 1 -8.63 -50.40 -52.00
N ASN A 2 -9.87 -50.22 -52.42
CA ASN A 2 -11.02 -49.78 -51.64
C ASN A 2 -11.58 -50.85 -50.68
N LEU A 3 -12.39 -50.35 -49.74
CA LEU A 3 -13.64 -50.92 -49.22
C LEU A 3 -13.64 -51.81 -47.94
N TYR A 4 -14.32 -51.31 -46.89
CA TYR A 4 -15.47 -51.87 -46.12
C TYR A 4 -15.45 -53.39 -45.80
N ALA A 5 -15.89 -53.95 -44.66
CA ALA A 5 -16.68 -53.52 -43.51
C ALA A 5 -16.79 -54.70 -42.51
N PHE A 6 -17.02 -54.36 -41.23
CA PHE A 6 -17.89 -55.03 -40.22
C PHE A 6 -17.99 -56.57 -40.13
N VAL A 7 -17.72 -57.14 -38.95
CA VAL A 7 -18.71 -57.45 -37.87
C VAL A 7 -17.98 -58.30 -36.82
N ILE A 8 -17.79 -57.77 -35.59
CA ILE A 8 -17.69 -58.60 -34.38
C ILE A 8 -18.61 -58.01 -33.32
N LEU A 9 -19.52 -58.85 -32.85
CA LEU A 9 -20.46 -58.70 -31.75
C LEU A 9 -19.72 -58.52 -30.41
N CYS A 10 -20.20 -57.65 -29.52
CA CYS A 10 -20.70 -57.99 -28.18
C CYS A 10 -20.90 -56.72 -27.31
N GLY A 11 -22.15 -56.45 -26.91
CA GLY A 11 -22.57 -55.63 -25.75
C GLY A 11 -22.19 -54.14 -25.76
N ILE A 12 -22.94 -53.16 -25.23
CA ILE A 12 -23.88 -53.14 -24.12
C ILE A 12 -24.70 -51.83 -24.29
N TYR A 13 -26.03 -51.96 -24.33
CA TYR A 13 -27.10 -50.96 -24.04
C TYR A 13 -27.01 -49.53 -24.60
N LEU A 14 -27.77 -49.30 -25.68
CA LEU A 14 -28.45 -48.02 -25.96
C LEU A 14 -29.93 -48.35 -26.19
N SER A 15 -30.74 -48.33 -25.13
CA SER A 15 -32.19 -48.19 -25.29
C SER A 15 -32.51 -46.70 -25.22
N SER A 16 -33.01 -46.20 -26.34
CA SER A 16 -33.69 -44.92 -26.45
C SER A 16 -34.95 -44.96 -25.58
N ALA A 17 -34.87 -44.45 -24.36
CA ALA A 17 -36.03 -43.97 -23.63
C ALA A 17 -35.90 -42.45 -23.57
N ALA A 18 -36.58 -41.76 -24.51
CA ALA A 18 -36.93 -40.37 -24.28
C ALA A 18 -37.76 -40.34 -23.00
N ALA A 19 -37.14 -39.92 -21.89
CA ALA A 19 -37.85 -39.69 -20.65
C ALA A 19 -38.92 -38.63 -20.94
N ALA A 20 -40.18 -39.05 -20.90
CA ALA A 20 -41.32 -38.17 -21.04
C ALA A 20 -41.19 -37.06 -19.98
N ILE A 21 -40.98 -35.83 -20.44
CA ILE A 21 -41.18 -34.64 -19.61
C ILE A 21 -42.66 -34.69 -19.22
N PRO A 22 -43.02 -34.79 -17.93
CA PRO A 22 -44.42 -34.72 -17.55
C PRO A 22 -44.92 -33.33 -17.95
N LYS A 23 -45.82 -33.30 -18.94
CA LYS A 23 -46.64 -32.13 -19.27
C LYS A 23 -47.47 -31.82 -18.03
N GLY A 24 -47.07 -30.81 -17.26
CA GLY A 24 -47.83 -30.43 -16.06
C GLY A 24 -47.15 -29.51 -15.06
N LEU A 25 -45.94 -29.01 -15.28
CA LEU A 25 -45.41 -27.92 -14.45
C LEU A 25 -45.88 -26.59 -15.03
N SER A 26 -47.07 -26.17 -14.59
CA SER A 26 -47.47 -24.77 -14.71
C SER A 26 -46.50 -23.94 -13.86
N GLU A 27 -45.99 -22.84 -14.39
CA GLU A 27 -45.25 -21.82 -13.63
C GLU A 27 -46.09 -21.18 -12.48
N ASN A 28 -47.31 -21.66 -12.26
CA ASN A 28 -48.26 -21.21 -11.25
C ASN A 28 -48.70 -22.34 -10.29
N ASP A 29 -47.86 -23.34 -10.01
CA ASP A 29 -48.10 -24.30 -8.92
C ASP A 29 -47.82 -23.63 -7.56
N PRO A 30 -48.84 -23.41 -6.69
CA PRO A 30 -48.65 -22.82 -5.36
C PRO A 30 -47.79 -23.70 -4.42
N SER A 31 -47.55 -24.96 -4.76
CA SER A 31 -46.74 -25.90 -3.97
C SER A 31 -45.23 -25.69 -4.12
N LEU A 32 -44.78 -24.99 -5.18
CA LEU A 32 -43.36 -24.62 -5.37
C LEU A 32 -43.00 -23.28 -4.72
N LYS A 33 -44.00 -22.57 -4.16
CA LYS A 33 -43.86 -21.21 -3.62
C LYS A 33 -43.33 -21.15 -2.19
N GLN A 34 -42.93 -22.29 -1.61
CA GLN A 34 -42.62 -22.40 -0.19
C GLN A 34 -41.38 -23.25 0.08
N LEU A 35 -40.30 -22.97 -0.64
CA LEU A 35 -38.96 -23.25 -0.13
C LEU A 35 -38.27 -21.91 0.14
N GLU A 36 -38.87 -21.08 0.98
CA GLU A 36 -38.13 -19.99 1.61
C GLU A 36 -37.03 -20.64 2.44
N MET A 37 -35.80 -20.65 1.92
CA MET A 37 -34.65 -21.08 2.71
C MET A 37 -34.44 -20.04 3.81
N PRO A 38 -34.68 -20.38 5.08
CA PRO A 38 -34.57 -19.41 6.16
C PRO A 38 -33.10 -19.20 6.51
N CYS A 39 -32.76 -18.01 6.98
CA CYS A 39 -31.44 -17.74 7.51
C CYS A 39 -31.33 -18.29 8.93
N LEU A 40 -30.96 -19.56 9.04
CA LEU A 40 -30.83 -20.28 10.32
C LEU A 40 -29.62 -19.81 11.16
N VAL A 41 -28.68 -19.13 10.52
CA VAL A 41 -27.46 -18.60 11.16
C VAL A 41 -27.40 -17.10 10.95
N PHE A 42 -27.16 -16.36 12.04
CA PHE A 42 -26.98 -14.93 11.97
C PHE A 42 -25.66 -14.53 11.29
N PRO A 43 -25.63 -13.40 10.57
CA PRO A 43 -24.47 -12.95 9.82
C PRO A 43 -23.33 -12.56 10.76
N ASN A 44 -22.08 -12.62 10.30
CA ASN A 44 -20.95 -12.13 11.08
C ASN A 44 -21.13 -10.65 11.45
N LEU A 45 -20.73 -10.29 12.67
CA LEU A 45 -20.85 -8.93 13.17
C LEU A 45 -19.71 -8.09 12.57
N PRO A 46 -20.01 -7.03 11.80
CA PRO A 46 -18.96 -6.13 11.31
C PRO A 46 -18.19 -5.48 12.47
N MET A 47 -16.90 -5.24 12.28
CA MET A 47 -16.07 -4.62 13.33
C MET A 47 -16.62 -3.25 13.72
N ASN A 48 -16.48 -2.92 15.01
CA ASN A 48 -16.93 -1.67 15.60
C ASN A 48 -18.44 -1.38 15.46
N SER A 49 -19.25 -2.44 15.44
CA SER A 49 -20.70 -2.35 15.29
C SER A 49 -21.44 -3.21 16.32
N ARG A 50 -22.74 -2.95 16.48
CA ARG A 50 -23.71 -3.84 17.10
C ARG A 50 -24.69 -4.33 16.04
N ARG A 51 -25.22 -5.55 16.18
CA ARG A 51 -26.28 -6.07 15.32
C ARG A 51 -27.52 -6.44 16.13
N THR A 52 -28.68 -6.27 15.53
CA THR A 52 -29.96 -6.76 16.04
C THR A 52 -30.66 -7.48 14.90
N CYS A 53 -31.02 -8.75 15.09
CA CYS A 53 -31.52 -9.62 14.03
C CYS A 53 -32.87 -10.23 14.38
N SER A 54 -33.75 -10.31 13.39
CA SER A 54 -34.86 -11.26 13.31
C SER A 54 -34.49 -12.40 12.34
N ASN A 55 -35.46 -13.24 11.98
CA ASN A 55 -35.33 -14.27 10.95
C ASN A 55 -35.35 -13.71 9.51
N GLU A 56 -35.74 -12.44 9.31
CA GLU A 56 -35.91 -11.82 8.00
C GLU A 56 -34.99 -10.62 7.79
N ILE A 57 -34.71 -9.85 8.85
CA ILE A 57 -33.97 -8.59 8.78
C ILE A 57 -32.92 -8.55 9.89
N CYS A 58 -31.71 -8.16 9.54
CA CYS A 58 -30.66 -7.82 10.49
C CYS A 58 -30.27 -6.36 10.29
N THR A 59 -30.37 -5.56 11.35
CA THR A 59 -29.93 -4.17 11.40
C THR A 59 -28.56 -4.11 12.08
N VAL A 60 -27.58 -3.53 11.37
CA VAL A 60 -26.25 -3.24 11.90
C VAL A 60 -26.15 -1.75 12.21
N THR A 61 -25.68 -1.41 13.40
CA THR A 61 -25.44 -0.03 13.84
C THR A 61 -23.99 0.12 14.23
N CYS A 62 -23.28 1.09 13.63
CA CYS A 62 -21.92 1.42 14.06
C CYS A 62 -21.93 1.97 15.49
N MET A 63 -20.89 1.64 16.27
CA MET A 63 -20.68 2.21 17.60
C MET A 63 -20.38 3.72 17.51
N ASP A 64 -20.51 4.42 18.63
CA ASP A 64 -20.24 5.87 18.69
C ASP A 64 -18.82 6.18 18.22
N GLY A 65 -18.70 7.19 17.36
CA GLY A 65 -17.43 7.54 16.73
C GLY A 65 -16.99 6.64 15.58
N TYR A 66 -17.85 5.73 15.10
CA TYR A 66 -17.63 4.92 13.89
C TYR A 66 -18.76 5.10 12.88
N LYS A 67 -18.47 4.85 11.61
CA LYS A 67 -19.45 4.93 10.51
C LYS A 67 -19.12 3.93 9.41
N PHE A 68 -20.07 3.65 8.54
CA PHE A 68 -19.80 2.91 7.32
C PHE A 68 -18.99 3.76 6.33
N PRO A 69 -18.28 3.14 5.37
CA PRO A 69 -17.48 3.87 4.37
C PRO A 69 -18.26 4.88 3.51
N ASP A 70 -19.58 4.72 3.39
CA ASP A 70 -20.49 5.64 2.70
C ASP A 70 -20.95 6.82 3.57
N GLY A 71 -20.59 6.85 4.85
CA GLY A 71 -20.98 7.86 5.82
C GLY A 71 -22.15 7.46 6.73
N GLY A 72 -22.84 6.35 6.45
CA GLY A 72 -24.00 5.90 7.22
C GLY A 72 -23.65 5.40 8.63
N LYS A 73 -24.64 5.40 9.53
CA LYS A 73 -24.53 4.84 10.88
C LYS A 73 -25.29 3.53 11.06
N VAL A 74 -26.28 3.29 10.21
CA VAL A 74 -27.17 2.14 10.26
C VAL A 74 -27.26 1.55 8.86
N ALA A 75 -27.19 0.24 8.76
CA ALA A 75 -27.37 -0.49 7.52
C ALA A 75 -28.18 -1.77 7.81
N GLU A 76 -28.99 -2.17 6.85
CA GLU A 76 -29.87 -3.32 6.98
C GLU A 76 -29.52 -4.38 5.93
N MET A 77 -29.66 -5.64 6.34
CA MET A 77 -29.56 -6.78 5.44
C MET A 77 -30.80 -7.66 5.60
N HIS A 78 -31.27 -8.18 4.48
CA HIS A 78 -32.44 -9.03 4.36
C HIS A 78 -32.02 -10.48 4.12
N CYS A 79 -32.77 -11.42 4.68
CA CYS A 79 -32.63 -12.82 4.35
C CYS A 79 -33.27 -13.09 2.98
N VAL A 80 -32.46 -13.49 2.00
CA VAL A 80 -32.91 -13.83 0.65
C VAL A 80 -32.38 -15.21 0.30
N ALA A 81 -33.29 -16.17 0.14
CA ALA A 81 -32.96 -17.56 -0.21
C ALA A 81 -31.85 -18.18 0.68
N GLY A 82 -31.93 -17.96 2.00
CA GLY A 82 -31.00 -18.51 3.00
C GLY A 82 -29.70 -17.72 3.16
N ALA A 83 -29.54 -16.60 2.48
CA ALA A 83 -28.36 -15.74 2.57
C ALA A 83 -28.72 -14.31 2.95
N TRP A 84 -27.95 -13.72 3.85
CA TRP A 84 -28.09 -12.32 4.26
C TRP A 84 -27.50 -11.38 3.21
N GLN A 85 -28.28 -10.41 2.73
CA GLN A 85 -27.87 -9.48 1.67
C GLN A 85 -28.37 -8.04 1.92
N PRO A 86 -27.58 -7.00 1.60
CA PRO A 86 -26.21 -7.06 1.08
C PRO A 86 -25.20 -7.44 2.18
N ALA A 87 -24.00 -7.84 1.76
CA ALA A 87 -22.88 -7.96 2.69
C ALA A 87 -22.49 -6.56 3.19
N ILE A 88 -22.63 -6.34 4.50
CA ILE A 88 -22.29 -5.07 5.15
C ILE A 88 -20.79 -5.07 5.51
N ARG A 89 -20.09 -3.97 5.21
CA ARG A 89 -18.67 -3.77 5.52
C ARG A 89 -18.47 -3.32 6.97
N ASP A 90 -17.23 -3.42 7.44
CA ASP A 90 -16.84 -2.95 8.77
C ASP A 90 -17.04 -1.44 8.95
N CYS A 91 -17.38 -1.05 10.17
CA CYS A 91 -17.44 0.36 10.53
C CYS A 91 -16.03 0.92 10.71
N ILE A 92 -15.74 2.01 10.00
CA ILE A 92 -14.48 2.75 10.07
C ILE A 92 -14.58 3.86 11.12
N PRO A 93 -13.49 4.23 11.78
CA PRO A 93 -13.47 5.34 12.72
C PRO A 93 -13.84 6.66 12.03
N GLU A 94 -14.56 7.50 12.75
CA GLU A 94 -14.92 8.85 12.33
C GLU A 94 -14.13 9.89 13.13
N CYS A 95 -13.58 10.85 12.40
CA CYS A 95 -12.93 12.01 12.97
C CYS A 95 -13.77 13.25 12.61
N ASN A 96 -14.23 13.99 13.62
CA ASN A 96 -15.02 15.21 13.44
C ASN A 96 -14.25 16.28 12.65
N LEU A 97 -12.93 16.34 12.85
CA LEU A 97 -12.02 17.17 12.09
C LEU A 97 -11.12 16.27 11.23
N PRO A 98 -10.84 16.66 9.96
CA PRO A 98 -10.03 15.84 9.08
C PRO A 98 -8.58 15.76 9.57
N CYS A 99 -7.97 14.59 9.42
CA CYS A 99 -6.52 14.45 9.58
C CYS A 99 -5.80 15.13 8.41
N LEU A 100 -4.76 15.91 8.73
CA LEU A 100 -3.96 16.69 7.79
C LEU A 100 -2.64 15.97 7.49
N ASN A 101 -1.89 16.51 6.52
CA ASN A 101 -0.53 16.07 6.18
C ASN A 101 -0.37 14.55 5.97
N GLY A 102 -1.39 13.90 5.38
CA GLY A 102 -1.39 12.46 5.12
C GLY A 102 -1.73 11.58 6.33
N GLY A 103 -2.22 12.16 7.43
CA GLY A 103 -2.74 11.41 8.56
C GLY A 103 -4.01 10.62 8.22
N VAL A 104 -4.23 9.53 8.96
CA VAL A 104 -5.39 8.64 8.79
C VAL A 104 -6.19 8.59 10.10
N CYS A 105 -7.52 8.64 10.01
CA CYS A 105 -8.36 8.42 11.19
C CYS A 105 -8.26 6.94 11.58
N GLY A 106 -7.54 6.63 12.66
CA GLY A 106 -7.30 5.24 13.09
C GLY A 106 -8.18 4.79 14.25
N LEU A 107 -8.65 5.75 15.04
CA LEU A 107 -9.59 5.57 16.13
C LEU A 107 -10.57 6.76 16.13
N PRO A 108 -11.74 6.65 16.78
CA PRO A 108 -12.68 7.76 16.89
C PRO A 108 -11.98 9.05 17.33
N ASN A 109 -12.14 10.11 16.52
CA ASN A 109 -11.54 11.42 16.73
C ASN A 109 -10.02 11.44 16.96
N THR A 110 -9.30 10.40 16.53
CA THR A 110 -7.86 10.27 16.75
C THR A 110 -7.15 9.97 15.44
N CYS A 111 -6.32 10.93 15.01
CA CYS A 111 -5.50 10.80 13.83
C CYS A 111 -4.21 10.04 14.13
N LEU A 112 -3.89 9.05 13.29
CA LEU A 112 -2.59 8.42 13.21
C LEU A 112 -1.72 9.26 12.27
N CYS A 113 -0.67 9.87 12.82
CA CYS A 113 0.17 10.80 12.09
C CYS A 113 1.39 10.11 11.47
N PRO A 114 1.82 10.53 10.26
CA PRO A 114 3.12 10.20 9.74
C PRO A 114 4.24 10.71 10.66
N THR A 115 5.42 10.10 10.60
CA THR A 115 6.56 10.40 11.49
C THR A 115 6.99 11.88 11.49
N ALA A 116 6.76 12.58 10.38
CA ALA A 116 7.07 13.98 10.18
C ALA A 116 6.13 14.95 10.91
N TYR A 117 4.97 14.49 11.38
CA TYR A 117 3.91 15.34 11.91
C TYR A 117 3.40 14.88 13.28
N LYS A 118 2.76 15.81 13.99
CA LYS A 118 2.16 15.61 15.32
C LYS A 118 0.94 16.52 15.51
N GLY A 119 0.27 16.36 16.64
CA GLY A 119 -0.94 17.11 17.01
C GLY A 119 -2.22 16.34 16.67
N PRO A 120 -3.39 16.81 17.18
CA PRO A 120 -4.65 16.08 17.07
C PRO A 120 -5.10 15.76 15.64
N GLN A 121 -4.76 16.63 14.69
CA GLN A 121 -5.03 16.47 13.26
C GLN A 121 -3.75 16.26 12.45
N CYS A 122 -2.61 15.97 13.08
CA CYS A 122 -1.31 15.92 12.39
C CYS A 122 -0.91 17.25 11.72
N GLN A 123 -1.40 18.38 12.26
CA GLN A 123 -1.19 19.70 11.69
C GLN A 123 0.20 20.29 11.97
N ASP A 124 0.87 19.82 13.02
CA ASP A 124 2.15 20.37 13.47
C ASP A 124 3.31 19.53 12.97
N SER A 125 4.45 20.14 12.62
CA SER A 125 5.67 19.39 12.31
C SER A 125 6.26 18.75 13.55
N ASN A 126 6.88 17.59 13.40
CA ASN A 126 7.56 16.89 14.50
C ASN A 126 8.98 17.46 14.79
N CYS A 127 9.44 18.44 14.02
CA CYS A 127 10.66 19.19 14.28
C CYS A 127 10.38 20.34 15.27
N ASP A 128 11.20 20.45 16.32
CA ASP A 128 11.11 21.51 17.32
C ASP A 128 11.59 22.85 16.77
N GLN A 129 12.63 22.82 15.92
CA GLN A 129 13.03 23.95 15.08
C GLN A 129 12.64 23.68 13.63
N LYS A 130 12.15 24.72 12.95
CA LYS A 130 11.81 24.62 11.53
C LYS A 130 13.06 24.35 10.70
N CYS A 131 12.96 23.43 9.76
CA CYS A 131 13.97 23.25 8.72
C CYS A 131 14.09 24.55 7.91
N GLN A 132 15.32 25.03 7.74
CA GLN A 132 15.64 26.26 7.04
C GLN A 132 15.87 25.99 5.54
N ASN A 133 16.00 27.06 4.76
CA ASN A 133 16.47 27.01 3.37
C ASN A 133 15.73 26.01 2.45
N GLY A 134 14.41 25.88 2.65
CA GLY A 134 13.56 24.97 1.87
C GLY A 134 13.64 23.50 2.30
N GLY A 135 14.29 23.20 3.41
CA GLY A 135 14.31 21.85 3.98
C GLY A 135 12.92 21.40 4.44
N THR A 136 12.67 20.09 4.40
CA THR A 136 11.41 19.47 4.82
C THR A 136 11.63 18.63 6.08
N CYS A 137 10.76 18.76 7.07
CA CYS A 137 10.80 17.91 8.26
C CYS A 137 10.28 16.52 7.87
N VAL A 138 11.08 15.48 8.07
CA VAL A 138 10.73 14.09 7.70
C VAL A 138 10.56 13.17 8.91
N ALA A 139 11.14 13.55 10.04
CA ALA A 139 10.94 12.91 11.33
C ALA A 139 11.26 13.89 12.47
N LYS A 140 11.17 13.43 13.72
CA LYS A 140 11.48 14.25 14.89
C LYS A 140 12.89 14.84 14.79
N ASN A 141 12.99 16.16 14.70
CA ASN A 141 14.24 16.92 14.56
C ASN A 141 15.16 16.42 13.42
N LEU A 142 14.57 15.83 12.37
CA LEU A 142 15.29 15.39 11.19
C LEU A 142 14.77 16.14 9.96
N CYS A 143 15.63 16.98 9.40
CA CYS A 143 15.36 17.73 8.18
C CYS A 143 15.98 17.04 6.96
N GLN A 144 15.18 16.88 5.92
CA GLN A 144 15.67 16.60 4.58
C GLN A 144 16.00 17.93 3.91
N CYS A 145 17.30 18.15 3.64
CA CYS A 145 17.77 19.37 3.02
C CYS A 145 17.72 19.30 1.49
N THR A 146 17.62 20.47 0.87
CA THR A 146 17.92 20.65 -0.55
C THR A 146 19.42 20.46 -0.79
N ASN A 147 19.83 20.18 -2.03
CA ASN A 147 21.24 19.85 -2.36
C ASN A 147 22.25 20.95 -1.97
N ASP A 148 21.77 22.17 -1.81
CA ASP A 148 22.59 23.35 -1.52
C ASP A 148 22.77 23.60 -0.03
N PHE A 149 22.16 22.79 0.84
CA PHE A 149 22.19 23.01 2.29
C PHE A 149 22.39 21.71 3.08
N TYR A 150 22.92 21.85 4.29
CA TYR A 150 23.18 20.76 5.22
C TYR A 150 23.13 21.23 6.67
N GLY A 151 23.31 20.31 7.60
CA GLY A 151 23.09 20.52 9.04
C GLY A 151 21.77 19.93 9.50
N ASN A 152 21.55 19.90 10.81
CA ASN A 152 20.36 19.26 11.39
C ASN A 152 19.07 19.97 10.98
N TYR A 153 19.16 21.27 10.69
CA TYR A 153 18.05 22.12 10.29
C TYR A 153 18.29 22.76 8.92
N CYS A 154 19.20 22.22 8.10
CA CYS A 154 19.57 22.79 6.80
C CYS A 154 20.08 24.24 6.89
N GLU A 155 20.71 24.59 8.01
CA GLU A 155 21.15 25.94 8.33
C GLU A 155 22.48 26.32 7.67
N LYS A 156 23.24 25.33 7.17
CA LYS A 156 24.56 25.53 6.55
C LYS A 156 24.45 25.41 5.05
N LYS A 157 25.07 26.33 4.32
CA LYS A 157 25.14 26.28 2.86
C LYS A 157 26.24 25.32 2.41
N ASN A 158 25.92 24.40 1.51
CA ASN A 158 26.91 23.62 0.79
C ASN A 158 27.63 24.55 -0.20
N GLU A 159 28.91 24.79 0.05
CA GLU A 159 29.73 25.64 -0.82
C GLU A 159 30.26 24.84 -2.03
N CYS A 160 30.30 23.50 -1.94
CA CYS A 160 30.74 22.60 -3.00
C CYS A 160 29.55 21.96 -3.72
N LEU A 161 28.79 22.79 -4.44
CA LEU A 161 27.54 22.37 -5.12
C LEU A 161 27.78 21.36 -6.25
N ALA A 162 28.82 21.58 -7.04
CA ALA A 162 29.22 20.66 -8.09
C ALA A 162 30.14 19.58 -7.48
N PRO A 163 29.92 18.29 -7.78
CA PRO A 163 30.81 17.24 -7.30
C PRO A 163 32.20 17.39 -7.97
N PRO A 164 33.28 16.84 -7.38
CA PRO A 164 34.64 17.03 -7.92
C PRO A 164 34.78 16.43 -9.33
N ASN A 165 35.94 16.58 -9.97
CA ASN A 165 36.20 15.85 -11.21
C ASN A 165 36.30 14.34 -10.93
N LEU A 166 35.83 13.50 -11.86
CA LEU A 166 35.92 12.04 -11.75
C LEU A 166 37.15 11.55 -12.54
N PRO A 167 38.17 10.97 -11.88
CA PRO A 167 39.34 10.43 -12.56
C PRO A 167 38.98 9.25 -13.49
N LYS A 168 39.76 9.04 -14.54
CA LYS A 168 39.57 7.90 -15.45
C LYS A 168 39.71 6.57 -14.71
N ASN A 169 38.95 5.58 -15.18
CA ASN A 169 38.92 4.22 -14.61
C ASN A 169 38.60 4.20 -13.11
N SER A 170 37.75 5.12 -12.66
CA SER A 170 37.31 5.21 -11.27
C SER A 170 35.80 5.41 -11.17
N ARG A 171 35.26 5.19 -9.97
CA ARG A 171 33.90 5.54 -9.56
C ARG A 171 33.97 6.44 -8.34
N ARG A 172 32.97 7.30 -8.16
CA ARG A 172 32.89 8.19 -6.98
C ARG A 172 31.58 8.02 -6.25
N LEU A 173 31.66 7.98 -4.92
CA LEU A 173 30.51 8.08 -4.02
C LEU A 173 30.66 9.34 -3.16
N CYS A 174 29.68 10.23 -3.20
CA CYS A 174 29.71 11.49 -2.46
C CYS A 174 28.63 11.54 -1.37
N SER A 175 29.00 12.14 -0.26
CA SER A 175 28.12 12.82 0.69
C SER A 175 28.14 14.33 0.37
N THR A 176 27.57 15.16 1.24
CA THR A 176 27.50 16.61 1.03
C THR A 176 28.85 17.31 1.09
N LEU A 177 29.78 16.84 1.94
CA LEU A 177 31.09 17.49 2.17
C LEU A 177 32.28 16.57 1.92
N SER A 178 32.04 15.33 1.51
CA SER A 178 33.10 14.36 1.26
C SER A 178 32.73 13.43 0.12
N CYS A 179 33.72 13.01 -0.63
CA CYS A 179 33.59 11.98 -1.64
C CYS A 179 34.71 10.95 -1.48
N ILE A 180 34.42 9.71 -1.83
CA ILE A 180 35.41 8.65 -1.98
C ILE A 180 35.49 8.33 -3.47
N VAL A 181 36.68 8.42 -4.03
CA VAL A 181 36.99 7.96 -5.39
C VAL A 181 37.65 6.60 -5.28
N THR A 182 37.09 5.59 -5.93
CA THR A 182 37.58 4.22 -5.95
C THR A 182 37.98 3.84 -7.37
N CYS A 183 39.20 3.36 -7.58
CA CYS A 183 39.64 2.81 -8.86
C CYS A 183 38.84 1.55 -9.21
N ASN A 184 38.54 1.37 -10.50
CA ASN A 184 37.90 0.17 -11.02
C ASN A 184 38.84 -1.04 -10.87
N SER A 185 38.27 -2.25 -10.90
CA SER A 185 39.06 -3.49 -10.81
C SER A 185 40.17 -3.52 -11.87
N GLY A 186 41.39 -3.88 -11.45
CA GLY A 186 42.59 -3.86 -12.30
C GLY A 186 43.31 -2.51 -12.38
N TYR A 187 42.79 -1.46 -11.75
CA TYR A 187 43.42 -0.13 -11.71
C TYR A 187 43.78 0.31 -10.29
N LYS A 188 44.80 1.15 -10.18
CA LYS A 188 45.25 1.79 -8.94
C LYS A 188 45.63 3.24 -9.18
N PHE A 189 45.61 4.06 -8.15
CA PHE A 189 46.25 5.37 -8.20
C PHE A 189 47.78 5.22 -8.32
N PRO A 190 48.51 6.26 -8.77
CA PRO A 190 49.97 6.21 -8.91
C PRO A 190 50.74 5.86 -7.63
N ASP A 191 50.14 6.06 -6.46
CA ASP A 191 50.70 5.69 -5.15
C ASP A 191 50.40 4.23 -4.75
N GLY A 192 49.72 3.47 -5.61
CA GLY A 192 49.33 2.07 -5.39
C GLY A 192 48.03 1.88 -4.60
N SER A 193 47.40 2.97 -4.13
CA SER A 193 46.12 2.93 -3.43
C SER A 193 44.95 2.64 -4.40
N THR A 194 43.85 2.13 -3.86
CA THR A 194 42.60 1.89 -4.61
C THR A 194 41.55 2.94 -4.36
N ASP A 195 41.71 3.73 -3.29
CA ASP A 195 40.72 4.69 -2.82
C ASP A 195 41.38 6.01 -2.42
N ALA A 196 40.74 7.12 -2.78
CA ALA A 196 41.17 8.48 -2.42
C ALA A 196 39.98 9.28 -1.87
N GLY A 197 40.20 9.95 -0.73
CA GLY A 197 39.23 10.86 -0.13
C GLY A 197 39.33 12.27 -0.72
N VAL A 198 38.19 12.90 -0.97
CA VAL A 198 38.09 14.30 -1.42
C VAL A 198 37.10 15.03 -0.51
N TYR A 199 37.48 16.17 0.06
CA TYR A 199 36.71 16.89 1.08
C TYR A 199 36.42 18.33 0.66
N CYS A 200 35.23 18.83 0.97
CA CYS A 200 34.88 20.22 0.71
C CYS A 200 35.51 21.14 1.77
N VAL A 201 36.35 22.07 1.35
CA VAL A 201 37.00 23.07 2.23
C VAL A 201 36.89 24.44 1.57
N GLY A 202 36.16 25.37 2.20
CA GLY A 202 36.00 26.74 1.71
C GLY A 202 35.46 26.84 0.28
N GLY A 203 34.45 26.03 -0.05
CA GLY A 203 33.85 25.96 -1.39
C GLY A 203 34.68 25.26 -2.46
N ALA A 204 35.84 24.70 -2.12
CA ALA A 204 36.65 23.93 -3.05
C ALA A 204 36.83 22.49 -2.56
N TRP A 205 36.67 21.52 -3.46
CA TRP A 205 37.05 20.13 -3.19
C TRP A 205 38.56 20.01 -3.09
N GLN A 206 39.02 19.35 -2.03
CA GLN A 206 40.43 19.12 -1.73
C GLN A 206 40.73 17.60 -1.66
N PRO A 207 41.71 17.09 -2.42
CA PRO A 207 42.55 17.84 -3.36
C PRO A 207 41.74 18.33 -4.57
N THR A 208 42.14 19.47 -5.14
CA THR A 208 41.47 20.08 -6.31
C THR A 208 41.58 19.23 -7.57
N SER A 209 42.60 18.36 -7.62
CA SER A 209 42.77 17.35 -8.66
C SER A 209 43.14 16.00 -8.03
N THR A 210 42.41 14.96 -8.40
CA THR A 210 42.75 13.56 -8.11
C THR A 210 43.32 12.92 -9.40
N PRO A 211 44.44 12.19 -9.33
CA PRO A 211 45.06 11.58 -10.51
C PRO A 211 44.21 10.45 -11.10
N ASP A 212 44.36 10.20 -12.40
CA ASP A 212 43.73 9.08 -13.08
C ASP A 212 44.23 7.73 -12.52
N CYS A 213 43.33 6.73 -12.47
CA CYS A 213 43.71 5.38 -12.11
C CYS A 213 44.42 4.71 -13.31
N ILE A 214 45.61 4.17 -13.05
CA ILE A 214 46.47 3.47 -14.01
C ILE A 214 46.30 1.96 -13.87
N LEU A 215 46.50 1.23 -14.98
CA LEU A 215 46.42 -0.22 -14.98
C LEU A 215 47.53 -0.79 -14.08
N ASN A 216 47.16 -1.69 -13.17
CA ASN A 216 48.08 -2.38 -12.26
C ASN A 216 48.92 -3.44 -12.97
#